data_AF-A0A7D7L085-F1
#
_entry.id   AF-A0A7D7L085-F1
#
_cell.length_a   1.000
_cell.length_b   1.000
_cell.length_c   1.000
_cell.angle_alpha   90.00
_cell.angle_beta   90.00
_cell.angle_gamma   90.00
#
_symmetry.space_group_name_H-M   'P 1'
#
loop_
_entity.id
_entity.type
_entity.pdbx_description
1 polymer ?
#
loop_
_entity_poly.entity_id
_entity_poly.type
_entity_poly.pdbx_seq_one_letter_code
_entity_poly.pdbx_strand_id
1 'polypeptide(L)'
;MSLTDARASTDLSPYALQTPEEIRVVREVLEAAGHFPETARMAYLGLVEPARGTPVDAPANRRFRVFLLDVAGGPAKDAVVSATNREVESVVELDTSETGELPVLEEEFEMVEQILSTDERWLAALERRGLPVEKVRVAPLSAGVFEYPEEKGRRMLRGLAFLQKDEHKPAWAHPIDGLVAYVDVTNHVVDQVLDIELVPVPEEDGDYSDPELTGPTRTTQKPIEIIQPEGPSFTVTGGNHVEWEKWSLDVGFDMREGLVLHNIAFEDKGQKRRILDRAAIAEMMVPYGDPSPVRSWQNYFDTGEYLVGQWANSLELGCDCLGEITYLSPVVVTGRGDRARSPTASACTRRTGPSSPSTRTCGAGWPTRAATAAW
;
A
#
# COMPACT_ATOMS: atom_id res chain seq x y z
N MET A 1 -24.55 35.97 -8.50
CA MET A 1 -25.80 35.63 -7.78
C MET A 1 -26.00 34.15 -7.98
N SER A 2 -25.78 33.22 -7.07
CA SER A 2 -25.31 33.22 -5.69
C SER A 2 -24.48 31.92 -5.57
N LEU A 3 -23.26 32.02 -5.07
CA LEU A 3 -22.52 30.88 -4.54
C LEU A 3 -23.27 30.43 -3.29
N THR A 4 -24.06 29.38 -3.39
CA THR A 4 -24.75 28.77 -2.24
C THR A 4 -24.08 27.44 -1.94
N ASP A 5 -23.08 27.54 -1.06
CA ASP A 5 -22.86 26.64 0.08
C ASP A 5 -23.10 25.15 -0.19
N ALA A 6 -22.15 24.51 -0.86
CA ALA A 6 -21.98 23.07 -0.77
C ALA A 6 -21.39 22.74 0.61
N ARG A 7 -22.22 22.78 1.65
CA ARG A 7 -21.89 22.08 2.90
C ARG A 7 -21.76 20.60 2.55
N ALA A 8 -20.54 20.06 2.70
CA ALA A 8 -20.32 18.63 2.63
C ALA A 8 -21.31 17.91 3.55
N SER A 9 -21.91 16.84 3.04
CA SER A 9 -22.91 16.02 3.73
C SER A 9 -22.54 15.76 5.19
N THR A 10 -23.36 16.26 6.12
CA THR A 10 -23.23 16.05 7.57
C THR A 10 -23.62 14.64 8.04
N ASP A 11 -23.98 13.73 7.12
CA ASP A 11 -24.48 12.39 7.43
C ASP A 11 -23.44 11.27 7.22
N LEU A 12 -22.19 11.61 6.89
CA LEU A 12 -21.13 10.61 6.73
C LEU A 12 -20.55 10.22 8.10
N SER A 13 -20.48 8.91 8.34
CA SER A 13 -19.78 8.34 9.49
C SER A 13 -18.36 8.94 9.58
N PRO A 14 -17.85 9.24 10.78
CA PRO A 14 -16.48 9.73 10.93
C PRO A 14 -15.44 8.69 10.49
N TYR A 15 -15.83 7.43 10.32
CA TYR A 15 -15.03 6.31 9.78
C TYR A 15 -15.31 6.02 8.29
N ALA A 16 -16.10 6.86 7.60
CA ALA A 16 -16.32 6.70 6.17
C ALA A 16 -15.00 6.85 5.39
N LEU A 17 -14.90 6.13 4.28
CA LEU A 17 -13.76 6.23 3.37
C LEU A 17 -13.56 7.67 2.89
N GLN A 18 -12.30 8.04 2.60
CA GLN A 18 -12.01 9.32 1.95
C GLN A 18 -12.53 9.37 0.52
N THR A 19 -12.97 10.56 0.12
CA THR A 19 -13.56 10.81 -1.20
C THR A 19 -12.64 11.68 -2.07
N PRO A 20 -12.78 11.63 -3.40
CA PRO A 20 -11.98 12.47 -4.29
C PRO A 20 -12.21 13.98 -4.04
N GLU A 21 -13.42 14.35 -3.66
CA GLU A 21 -13.77 15.73 -3.35
C GLU A 21 -13.03 16.24 -2.12
N GLU A 22 -12.88 15.42 -1.07
CA GLU A 22 -12.13 15.83 0.12
C GLU A 22 -10.64 16.00 -0.17
N ILE A 23 -10.05 15.12 -0.97
CA ILE A 23 -8.65 15.26 -1.40
C ILE A 23 -8.47 16.57 -2.20
N ARG A 24 -9.42 16.88 -3.10
CA ARG A 24 -9.43 18.13 -3.85
C ARG A 24 -9.49 19.35 -2.92
N VAL A 25 -10.36 19.32 -1.91
CA VAL A 25 -10.46 20.38 -0.89
C VAL A 25 -9.17 20.53 -0.10
N VAL A 26 -8.53 19.43 0.32
CA VAL A 26 -7.25 19.47 1.04
C VAL A 26 -6.18 20.17 0.20
N ARG A 27 -6.08 19.83 -1.08
CA ARG A 27 -5.16 20.50 -2.02
C ARG A 27 -5.46 21.99 -2.15
N GLU A 28 -6.71 22.38 -2.38
CA GLU A 28 -7.11 23.79 -2.49
C GLU A 28 -6.77 24.60 -1.23
N VAL A 29 -6.98 24.02 -0.05
CA VAL A 29 -6.70 24.67 1.24
C VAL A 29 -5.19 24.86 1.43
N LEU A 30 -4.38 23.87 1.07
CA LEU A 30 -2.92 23.98 1.12
C LEU A 30 -2.37 24.98 0.09
N GLU A 31 -2.93 25.01 -1.13
CA GLU A 31 -2.58 25.99 -2.17
C GLU A 31 -2.91 27.41 -1.72
N ALA A 32 -4.13 27.64 -1.20
CA ALA A 32 -4.57 28.94 -0.73
C ALA A 32 -3.75 29.44 0.48
N ALA A 33 -3.26 28.53 1.32
CA ALA A 33 -2.37 28.84 2.43
C ALA A 33 -0.89 29.01 2.03
N GLY A 34 -0.53 28.79 0.75
CA GLY A 34 0.83 28.92 0.25
C GLY A 34 1.75 27.74 0.62
N HIS A 35 1.19 26.59 0.99
CA HIS A 35 1.94 25.39 1.37
C HIS A 35 2.06 24.36 0.22
N PHE A 36 1.45 24.62 -0.93
CA PHE A 36 1.47 23.71 -2.08
C PHE A 36 1.89 24.44 -3.38
N PRO A 37 3.16 24.86 -3.52
CA PRO A 37 3.69 25.37 -4.79
C PRO A 37 3.68 24.28 -5.88
N GLU A 38 3.96 24.64 -7.13
CA GLU A 38 4.00 23.70 -8.28
C GLU A 38 4.99 22.53 -8.07
N THR A 39 6.05 22.77 -7.31
CA THR A 39 7.10 21.79 -6.96
C THR A 39 6.71 20.90 -5.78
N ALA A 40 5.61 21.18 -5.07
CA ALA A 40 5.17 20.34 -3.96
C ALA A 40 4.56 19.02 -4.44
N ARG A 41 4.75 17.98 -3.65
CA ARG A 41 4.15 16.66 -3.79
C ARG A 41 3.58 16.19 -2.46
N MET A 42 2.39 15.58 -2.49
CA MET A 42 1.83 14.82 -1.38
C MET A 42 2.49 13.44 -1.35
N ALA A 43 3.54 13.28 -0.55
CA ALA A 43 4.17 11.97 -0.34
C ALA A 43 3.30 11.04 0.51
N TYR A 44 2.39 11.61 1.30
CA TYR A 44 1.35 10.89 2.02
C TYR A 44 0.12 11.78 2.20
N LEU A 45 -1.06 11.19 2.15
CA LEU A 45 -2.33 11.77 2.55
C LEU A 45 -3.22 10.67 3.12
N GLY A 46 -3.70 10.87 4.33
CA GLY A 46 -4.66 9.96 4.96
C GLY A 46 -5.54 10.66 5.98
N LEU A 47 -6.67 10.03 6.28
CA LEU A 47 -7.60 10.52 7.28
C LEU A 47 -7.00 10.45 8.68
N VAL A 48 -7.14 11.55 9.42
CA VAL A 48 -6.88 11.55 10.86
C VAL A 48 -8.08 10.90 11.53
N GLU A 49 -7.82 9.83 12.28
CA GLU A 49 -8.88 9.11 12.96
C GLU A 49 -9.61 9.99 13.98
N PRO A 50 -10.92 9.73 14.18
CA PRO A 50 -11.66 10.37 15.26
C PRO A 50 -11.04 10.07 16.62
N ALA A 51 -11.17 10.99 17.57
CA ALA A 51 -10.71 10.75 18.93
C ALA A 51 -11.38 9.49 19.50
N ARG A 52 -10.64 8.70 20.28
CA ARG A 52 -11.16 7.47 20.88
C ARG A 52 -12.45 7.75 21.66
N GLY A 53 -13.48 6.95 21.40
CA GLY A 53 -14.80 7.11 22.04
C GLY A 53 -15.72 8.13 21.35
N THR A 54 -15.33 8.68 20.20
CA THR A 54 -16.25 9.46 19.35
C THR A 54 -17.44 8.59 18.96
N PRO A 55 -18.68 9.02 19.23
CA PRO A 55 -19.88 8.31 18.76
C PRO A 55 -19.90 8.17 17.24
N VAL A 56 -20.43 7.05 16.74
CA VAL A 56 -20.50 6.76 15.28
C VAL A 56 -21.39 7.79 14.56
N ASP A 57 -22.33 8.42 15.26
CA ASP A 57 -23.27 9.42 14.78
C ASP A 57 -22.84 10.88 15.08
N ALA A 58 -21.63 11.08 15.62
CA ALA A 58 -21.14 12.43 15.90
C ALA A 58 -20.83 13.18 14.59
N PRO A 59 -21.12 14.50 14.50
CA PRO A 59 -20.71 15.31 13.36
C PRO A 59 -19.19 15.24 13.17
N ALA A 60 -18.75 14.77 12.01
CA ALA A 60 -17.33 14.53 11.76
C ALA A 60 -16.62 15.81 11.26
N ASN A 61 -15.60 16.28 12.00
CA ASN A 61 -14.55 17.12 11.40
C ASN A 61 -13.59 16.20 10.64
N ARG A 62 -13.72 16.17 9.31
CA ARG A 62 -12.92 15.38 8.38
C ARG A 62 -11.54 16.02 8.24
N ARG A 63 -10.58 15.49 8.99
CA ARG A 63 -9.21 15.97 9.03
C ARG A 63 -8.29 15.01 8.27
N PHE A 64 -7.32 15.57 7.58
CA PHE A 64 -6.34 14.83 6.80
C PHE A 64 -4.94 15.21 7.26
N ARG A 65 -4.08 14.21 7.43
CA ARG A 65 -2.64 14.43 7.61
C ARG A 65 -1.97 14.29 6.25
N VAL A 66 -1.06 15.21 5.94
CA VAL A 66 -0.39 15.29 4.65
C VAL A 66 1.11 15.46 4.88
N PHE A 67 1.92 14.60 4.24
CA PHE A 67 3.36 14.82 4.14
C PHE A 67 3.68 15.47 2.80
N LEU A 68 4.26 16.67 2.86
CA LEU A 68 4.57 17.49 1.70
C LEU A 68 6.08 17.44 1.43
N LEU A 69 6.45 16.95 0.26
CA LEU A 69 7.81 17.02 -0.28
C LEU A 69 7.88 18.17 -1.27
N ASP A 70 8.95 18.96 -1.25
CA ASP A 70 9.25 19.92 -2.33
C ASP A 70 10.37 19.36 -3.20
N VAL A 71 10.04 18.98 -4.44
CA VAL A 71 11.02 18.37 -5.36
C VAL A 71 12.10 19.33 -5.83
N ALA A 72 11.96 20.64 -5.55
CA ALA A 72 13.01 21.62 -5.77
C ALA A 72 13.97 21.78 -4.58
N GLY A 73 13.87 20.93 -3.55
CA GLY A 73 14.74 20.94 -2.37
C GLY A 73 14.30 21.89 -1.27
N GLY A 74 13.04 22.35 -1.28
CA GLY A 74 12.43 23.05 -0.16
C GLY A 74 12.21 22.14 1.06
N PRO A 75 11.89 22.70 2.23
CA PRO A 75 11.69 21.91 3.45
C PRO A 75 10.48 20.99 3.31
N ALA A 76 10.64 19.73 3.71
CA ALA A 76 9.53 18.80 3.86
C ALA A 76 8.61 19.25 5.00
N LYS A 77 7.31 18.96 4.92
CA LYS A 77 6.32 19.40 5.91
C LYS A 77 5.36 18.30 6.31
N ASP A 78 4.99 18.28 7.58
CA ASP A 78 3.85 17.52 8.11
C ASP A 78 2.72 18.49 8.41
N ALA A 79 1.59 18.34 7.71
CA ALA A 79 0.46 19.23 7.82
C ALA A 79 -0.81 18.45 8.22
N VAL A 80 -1.68 19.12 9.00
CA VAL A 80 -3.04 18.66 9.24
C VAL A 80 -4.02 19.68 8.68
N VAL A 81 -4.95 19.21 7.85
CA VAL A 81 -5.93 20.03 7.15
C VAL A 81 -7.33 19.53 7.49
N SER A 82 -8.22 20.43 7.89
CA SER A 82 -9.65 20.14 8.00
C SER A 82 -10.31 20.39 6.65
N ALA A 83 -10.79 19.33 5.99
CA ALA A 83 -11.62 19.46 4.80
C ALA A 83 -13.01 20.00 5.14
N THR A 84 -13.54 19.68 6.34
CA THR A 84 -14.83 20.18 6.82
C THR A 84 -14.83 21.69 7.01
N ASN A 85 -13.81 22.23 7.69
CA ASN A 85 -13.70 23.65 8.00
C ASN A 85 -12.96 24.44 6.92
N ARG A 86 -12.35 23.74 5.96
CA ARG A 86 -11.51 24.30 4.88
C ARG A 86 -10.34 25.14 5.41
N GLU A 87 -9.64 24.63 6.42
CA GLU A 87 -8.55 25.32 7.08
C GLU A 87 -7.34 24.41 7.32
N VAL A 88 -6.16 25.00 7.35
CA VAL A 88 -4.93 24.32 7.78
C VAL A 88 -4.88 24.41 9.31
N GLU A 89 -4.98 23.27 9.99
CA GLU A 89 -4.95 23.19 11.46
C GLU A 89 -3.51 23.26 12.00
N SER A 90 -2.55 22.67 11.28
CA SER A 90 -1.14 22.74 11.64
C SER A 90 -0.23 22.48 10.45
N VAL A 91 0.98 23.05 10.49
CA VAL A 91 2.08 22.77 9.57
C VAL A 91 3.37 22.78 10.38
N VAL A 92 4.16 21.72 10.24
CA VAL A 92 5.48 21.58 10.86
C VAL A 92 6.48 21.35 9.74
N GLU A 93 7.49 22.22 9.64
CA GLU A 93 8.65 21.96 8.78
C GLU A 93 9.53 20.89 9.43
N LEU A 94 9.97 19.92 8.64
CA LEU A 94 10.70 18.74 9.08
C LEU A 94 12.19 18.91 8.79
N ASP A 95 13.01 18.60 9.80
CA ASP A 95 14.43 18.33 9.60
C ASP A 95 14.58 16.83 9.31
N THR A 96 14.62 16.47 8.02
CA THR A 96 14.66 15.06 7.59
C THR A 96 15.93 14.34 8.05
N SER A 97 16.98 15.09 8.40
CA SER A 97 18.20 14.54 8.97
C SER A 97 18.03 14.00 10.40
N GLU A 98 16.96 14.43 11.09
CA GLU A 98 16.63 14.02 12.46
C GLU A 98 15.33 13.18 12.51
N THR A 99 14.32 13.51 11.70
CA THR A 99 13.00 12.83 11.72
C THR A 99 12.83 11.75 10.66
N GLY A 100 13.81 11.60 9.76
CA GLY A 100 13.74 10.71 8.60
C GLY A 100 13.14 11.38 7.37
N GLU A 101 13.42 10.79 6.22
CA GLU A 101 12.89 11.21 4.92
C GLU A 101 11.42 10.79 4.74
N LEU A 102 10.75 11.43 3.77
CA LEU A 102 9.36 11.10 3.40
C LEU A 102 9.28 9.79 2.60
N PRO A 103 8.11 9.13 2.53
CA PRO A 103 7.90 7.96 1.68
C PRO A 103 8.31 8.19 0.22
N VAL A 104 8.73 7.13 -0.47
CA VAL A 104 9.16 7.16 -1.87
C VAL A 104 7.99 7.56 -2.78
N LEU A 105 8.25 8.46 -3.73
CA LEU A 105 7.25 8.89 -4.71
C LEU A 105 7.24 7.96 -5.92
N GLU A 106 6.06 7.78 -6.51
CA GLU A 106 5.90 7.06 -7.79
C GLU A 106 6.73 7.69 -8.91
N GLU A 107 6.86 9.02 -8.95
CA GLU A 107 7.68 9.73 -9.97
C GLU A 107 9.20 9.51 -9.81
N GLU A 108 9.65 9.00 -8.67
CA GLU A 108 11.07 8.70 -8.43
C GLU A 108 11.46 7.33 -9.01
N PHE A 109 10.49 6.49 -9.38
CA PHE A 109 10.79 5.12 -9.79
C PHE A 109 11.58 5.07 -11.10
N GLU A 110 11.20 5.90 -12.07
CA GLU A 110 11.91 6.02 -13.35
C GLU A 110 13.16 6.92 -13.22
N MET A 111 13.21 7.79 -12.22
CA MET A 111 14.24 8.82 -12.08
C MET A 111 15.63 8.21 -11.86
N VAL A 112 15.73 7.16 -11.03
CA VAL A 112 17.01 6.50 -10.75
C VAL A 112 17.64 5.95 -12.03
N GLU A 113 16.85 5.25 -12.86
CA GLU A 113 17.31 4.74 -14.15
C GLU A 113 17.73 5.86 -15.09
N GLN A 114 16.92 6.93 -15.20
CA GLN A 114 17.21 8.08 -16.06
C GLN A 114 18.53 8.76 -15.68
N ILE A 115 18.74 9.03 -14.39
CA ILE A 115 19.98 9.67 -13.90
C ILE A 115 21.19 8.77 -14.21
N LEU A 116 21.11 7.47 -13.90
CA LEU A 116 22.20 6.53 -14.11
C LEU A 116 22.53 6.31 -15.60
N SER A 117 21.53 6.40 -16.49
CA SER A 117 21.72 6.21 -17.93
C SER A 117 22.70 7.21 -18.59
N THR A 118 23.04 8.30 -17.88
CA THR A 118 23.96 9.34 -18.36
C THR A 118 25.25 9.45 -17.53
N ASP A 119 25.40 8.67 -16.45
CA ASP A 119 26.59 8.72 -15.60
C ASP A 119 27.74 7.91 -16.19
N GLU A 120 28.91 8.54 -16.33
CA GLU A 120 30.09 7.92 -16.97
C GLU A 120 30.58 6.67 -16.22
N ARG A 121 30.46 6.62 -14.88
CA ARG A 121 30.91 5.48 -14.07
C ARG A 121 29.97 4.29 -14.26
N TRP A 122 28.66 4.56 -14.30
CA TRP A 122 27.65 3.56 -14.60
C TRP A 122 27.79 3.00 -16.01
N LEU A 123 27.92 3.87 -17.01
CA LEU A 123 28.12 3.48 -18.41
C LEU A 123 29.39 2.65 -18.60
N ALA A 124 30.49 3.01 -17.94
CA ALA A 124 31.72 2.21 -17.95
C ALA A 124 31.52 0.82 -17.32
N ALA A 125 30.77 0.71 -16.23
CA ALA A 125 30.45 -0.57 -15.59
C ALA A 125 29.61 -1.48 -16.50
N LEU A 126 28.67 -0.91 -17.27
CA LEU A 126 27.87 -1.64 -18.27
C LEU A 126 28.70 -2.03 -19.49
N GLU A 127 29.57 -1.14 -19.99
CA GLU A 127 30.47 -1.42 -21.12
C GLU A 127 31.42 -2.58 -20.81
N ARG A 128 31.99 -2.62 -19.59
CA ARG A 128 32.83 -3.74 -19.12
C ARG A 128 32.11 -5.09 -19.14
N ARG A 129 30.78 -5.08 -19.02
CA ARG A 129 29.91 -6.26 -19.08
C ARG A 129 29.37 -6.54 -20.49
N GLY A 130 29.65 -5.65 -21.45
CA GLY A 130 29.12 -5.72 -22.81
C GLY A 130 27.60 -5.51 -22.88
N LEU A 131 27.02 -4.76 -21.94
CA LEU A 131 25.58 -4.58 -21.80
C LEU A 131 25.11 -3.23 -22.37
N PRO A 132 24.08 -3.22 -23.23
CA PRO A 132 23.48 -1.98 -23.71
C PRO A 132 22.65 -1.30 -22.63
N VAL A 133 22.90 0.00 -22.38
CA VAL A 133 22.22 0.79 -21.33
C VAL A 133 20.71 0.85 -21.53
N GLU A 134 20.23 0.90 -22.78
CA GLU A 134 18.80 0.97 -23.11
C GLU A 134 18.02 -0.29 -22.71
N LYS A 135 18.72 -1.41 -22.49
CA LYS A 135 18.14 -2.66 -21.99
C LYS A 135 18.31 -2.85 -20.49
N VAL A 136 18.94 -1.92 -19.79
CA VAL A 136 19.14 -2.02 -18.35
C VAL A 136 17.98 -1.35 -17.64
N ARG A 137 17.25 -2.13 -16.85
CA ARG A 137 16.25 -1.65 -15.91
C ARG A 137 16.90 -1.47 -14.54
N VAL A 138 16.55 -0.38 -13.85
CA VAL A 138 17.07 -0.14 -12.49
C VAL A 138 15.93 -0.11 -11.49
N ALA A 139 15.98 -0.99 -10.50
CA ALA A 139 15.05 -0.94 -9.38
C ALA A 139 15.38 0.27 -8.48
N PRO A 140 14.40 1.14 -8.14
CA PRO A 140 14.56 2.30 -7.26
C PRO A 140 14.36 1.92 -5.79
N LEU A 141 15.45 1.70 -5.07
CA LEU A 141 15.43 0.99 -3.78
C LEU A 141 15.71 1.94 -2.61
N SER A 142 15.00 1.76 -1.50
CA SER A 142 15.19 2.57 -0.29
C SER A 142 16.61 2.40 0.26
N ALA A 143 17.21 3.51 0.69
CA ALA A 143 18.64 3.56 0.98
C ALA A 143 19.04 3.07 2.39
N GLY A 144 18.10 3.07 3.34
CA GLY A 144 18.38 2.87 4.77
C GLY A 144 19.36 3.92 5.34
N VAL A 145 20.04 3.58 6.43
CA VAL A 145 21.05 4.44 7.08
C VAL A 145 22.29 3.61 7.41
N PHE A 146 23.43 3.96 6.82
CA PHE A 146 24.69 3.20 6.88
C PHE A 146 25.90 4.11 7.17
N GLU A 147 27.12 3.67 6.82
CA GLU A 147 28.37 4.38 7.08
C GLU A 147 28.65 5.63 6.21
N TYR A 148 27.65 6.12 5.47
CA TYR A 148 27.76 7.23 4.53
C TYR A 148 27.24 8.54 5.15
N PRO A 149 28.08 9.32 5.89
CA PRO A 149 27.64 10.54 6.55
C PRO A 149 27.14 11.61 5.56
N GLU A 150 27.62 11.58 4.32
CA GLU A 150 27.19 12.45 3.24
C GLU A 150 25.73 12.22 2.81
N GLU A 151 25.09 11.11 3.18
CA GLU A 151 23.67 10.83 2.89
C GLU A 151 22.72 11.48 3.93
N LYS A 152 23.23 11.93 5.08
CA LYS A 152 22.39 12.46 6.17
C LYS A 152 21.60 13.70 5.70
N GLY A 153 20.27 13.62 5.78
CA GLY A 153 19.35 14.70 5.37
C GLY A 153 19.24 14.87 3.86
N ARG A 154 19.69 13.89 3.08
CA ARG A 154 19.48 13.82 1.64
C ARG A 154 18.52 12.70 1.30
N ARG A 155 17.74 12.94 0.26
CA ARG A 155 16.79 11.97 -0.26
C ARG A 155 17.50 11.01 -1.20
N MET A 156 17.93 9.88 -0.64
CA MET A 156 18.72 8.87 -1.35
C MET A 156 17.86 7.68 -1.79
N LEU A 157 18.07 7.24 -3.03
CA LEU A 157 17.68 5.91 -3.51
C LEU A 157 18.91 5.16 -4.00
N ARG A 158 18.89 3.84 -3.89
CA ARG A 158 19.93 2.96 -4.42
C ARG A 158 19.38 2.20 -5.63
N GLY A 159 20.24 1.92 -6.60
CA GLY A 159 19.89 1.27 -7.86
C GLY A 159 20.53 -0.12 -7.97
N LEU A 160 19.70 -1.15 -8.13
CA LEU A 160 20.13 -2.47 -8.58
C LEU A 160 19.66 -2.71 -10.01
N ALA A 161 20.56 -3.21 -10.83
CA ALA A 161 20.36 -3.32 -12.26
C ALA A 161 19.93 -4.71 -12.71
N PHE A 162 19.06 -4.75 -13.70
CA PHE A 162 18.54 -5.95 -14.33
C PHE A 162 18.55 -5.77 -15.84
N LEU A 163 19.00 -6.79 -16.57
CA LEU A 163 18.95 -6.77 -18.03
C LEU A 163 17.57 -7.21 -18.52
N GLN A 164 16.89 -6.33 -19.24
CA GLN A 164 15.65 -6.64 -19.94
C GLN A 164 15.95 -6.92 -21.42
N LYS A 165 16.01 -8.21 -21.80
CA LYS A 165 16.40 -8.62 -23.16
C LYS A 165 15.39 -8.16 -24.23
N ASP A 166 14.11 -8.14 -23.86
CA ASP A 166 12.94 -7.76 -24.65
C ASP A 166 11.96 -6.96 -23.76
N GLU A 167 11.33 -5.92 -24.31
CA GLU A 167 10.44 -5.02 -23.57
C GLU A 167 9.24 -5.73 -22.91
N HIS A 168 8.80 -6.86 -23.47
CA HIS A 168 7.70 -7.65 -22.94
C HIS A 168 8.12 -8.70 -21.92
N LYS A 169 9.41 -8.86 -21.66
CA LYS A 169 9.95 -9.90 -20.79
C LYS A 169 10.33 -9.37 -19.41
N PRO A 170 10.17 -10.18 -18.34
CA PRO A 170 10.53 -9.78 -17.00
C PRO A 170 12.05 -9.63 -16.86
N ALA A 171 12.51 -8.50 -16.29
CA ALA A 171 13.94 -8.24 -16.09
C ALA A 171 14.54 -9.06 -14.93
N TRP A 172 13.72 -9.52 -13.98
CA TRP A 172 14.15 -10.16 -12.74
C TRP A 172 15.02 -11.41 -12.92
N ALA A 173 14.91 -12.10 -14.06
CA ALA A 173 15.71 -13.28 -14.37
C ALA A 173 17.18 -12.95 -14.68
N HIS A 174 17.51 -11.68 -14.94
CA HIS A 174 18.82 -11.26 -15.41
C HIS A 174 19.44 -10.16 -14.53
N PRO A 175 19.68 -10.40 -13.22
CA PRO A 175 20.34 -9.43 -12.36
C PRO A 175 21.77 -9.15 -12.84
N ILE A 176 22.16 -7.88 -12.81
CA ILE A 176 23.52 -7.41 -13.10
C ILE A 176 24.23 -7.26 -11.75
N ASP A 177 24.73 -8.38 -11.23
CA ASP A 177 25.35 -8.44 -9.91
C ASP A 177 26.78 -7.85 -9.89
N GLY A 178 27.28 -7.57 -8.69
CA GLY A 178 28.53 -6.87 -8.45
C GLY A 178 28.49 -5.39 -8.76
N LEU A 179 27.30 -4.82 -9.03
CA LEU A 179 27.08 -3.43 -9.38
C LEU A 179 25.93 -2.84 -8.57
N VAL A 180 26.16 -1.69 -7.93
CA VAL A 180 25.12 -0.89 -7.25
C VAL A 180 25.45 0.60 -7.38
N ALA A 181 24.43 1.45 -7.47
CA ALA A 181 24.63 2.90 -7.48
C ALA A 181 23.76 3.60 -6.45
N TYR A 182 24.22 4.73 -5.93
CA TYR A 182 23.53 5.56 -4.93
C TYR A 182 23.22 6.90 -5.57
N VAL A 183 21.96 7.32 -5.51
CA VAL A 183 21.43 8.47 -6.25
C VAL A 183 20.70 9.39 -5.30
N ASP A 184 21.07 10.67 -5.35
CA ASP A 184 20.32 11.74 -4.72
C ASP A 184 19.24 12.21 -5.70
N VAL A 185 18.00 11.87 -5.40
CA VAL A 185 16.86 12.13 -6.29
C VAL A 185 16.35 13.57 -6.21
N THR A 186 16.74 14.33 -5.20
CA THR A 186 16.40 15.76 -5.14
C THR A 186 17.35 16.59 -6.01
N ASN A 187 18.65 16.29 -5.96
CA ASN A 187 19.65 17.01 -6.74
C ASN A 187 19.90 16.41 -8.13
N HIS A 188 19.29 15.26 -8.42
CA HIS A 188 19.44 14.53 -9.68
C HIS A 188 20.91 14.14 -9.95
N VAL A 189 21.63 13.69 -8.92
CA VAL A 189 23.05 13.34 -9.02
C VAL A 189 23.31 11.92 -8.57
N VAL A 190 24.21 11.23 -9.29
CA VAL A 190 24.77 9.97 -8.84
C VAL A 190 25.87 10.26 -7.81
N ASP A 191 25.62 9.88 -6.57
CA ASP A 191 26.58 10.02 -5.48
C ASP A 191 27.72 9.02 -5.67
N GLN A 192 27.37 7.73 -5.76
CA GLN A 192 28.33 6.63 -5.84
C GLN A 192 27.92 5.59 -6.88
N VAL A 193 28.92 4.96 -7.49
CA VAL A 193 28.77 3.74 -8.27
C VAL A 193 29.81 2.76 -7.75
N LEU A 194 29.36 1.63 -7.21
CA LEU A 194 30.21 0.56 -6.72
C LEU A 194 30.15 -0.60 -7.73
N ASP A 195 31.23 -0.76 -8.49
CA ASP A 195 31.46 -1.87 -9.42
C ASP A 195 32.49 -2.83 -8.79
N ILE A 196 31.99 -3.78 -8.01
CA ILE A 196 32.72 -4.61 -7.06
C ILE A 196 33.22 -5.90 -7.73
N GLU A 197 32.38 -6.52 -8.54
CA GLU A 197 32.67 -7.82 -9.16
C GLU A 197 32.01 -7.95 -10.54
N LEU A 198 32.69 -8.64 -11.46
CA LEU A 198 32.10 -9.03 -12.74
C LEU A 198 31.45 -10.41 -12.59
N VAL A 199 30.17 -10.42 -12.21
CA VAL A 199 29.37 -11.63 -12.14
C VAL A 199 28.69 -11.86 -13.50
N PRO A 200 28.73 -13.08 -14.08
CA PRO A 200 27.97 -13.39 -15.28
C PRO A 200 26.48 -13.16 -15.07
N VAL A 201 25.84 -12.40 -15.97
CA VAL A 201 24.38 -12.22 -15.95
C VAL A 201 23.72 -13.56 -16.27
N PRO A 202 22.80 -14.07 -15.44
CA PRO A 202 22.12 -15.33 -15.73
C PRO A 202 21.43 -15.32 -17.10
N GLU A 203 21.61 -16.40 -17.87
CA GLU A 203 21.14 -16.45 -19.26
C GLU A 203 19.68 -16.90 -19.39
N GLU A 204 19.23 -17.80 -18.52
CA GLU A 204 17.88 -18.37 -18.55
C GLU A 204 16.81 -17.30 -18.31
N ASP A 205 15.72 -17.40 -19.06
CA ASP A 205 14.57 -16.51 -18.93
C ASP A 205 13.65 -16.96 -17.78
N GLY A 206 12.90 -16.02 -17.22
CA GLY A 206 11.93 -16.25 -16.16
C GLY A 206 10.48 -15.95 -16.57
N ASP A 207 10.20 -15.81 -17.87
CA ASP A 207 8.87 -15.56 -18.39
C ASP A 207 7.93 -16.75 -18.17
N TYR A 208 7.19 -16.71 -17.06
CA TYR A 208 6.19 -17.70 -16.68
C TYR A 208 4.95 -17.73 -17.58
N SER A 209 4.86 -16.86 -18.59
CA SER A 209 3.83 -16.91 -19.63
C SER A 209 4.29 -17.64 -20.90
N ASP A 210 5.59 -17.91 -21.03
CA ASP A 210 6.18 -18.57 -22.20
C ASP A 210 5.81 -20.07 -22.23
N PRO A 211 5.16 -20.57 -23.31
CA PRO A 211 4.88 -21.99 -23.49
C PRO A 211 6.13 -22.87 -23.57
N GLU A 212 7.29 -22.33 -23.99
CA GLU A 212 8.55 -23.07 -24.00
C GLU A 212 9.02 -23.41 -22.58
N LEU A 213 8.79 -22.50 -21.62
CA LEU A 213 9.13 -22.70 -20.20
C LEU A 213 8.07 -23.51 -19.46
N THR A 214 6.79 -23.15 -19.64
CA THR A 214 5.68 -23.77 -18.89
C THR A 214 5.28 -25.14 -19.41
N GLY A 215 5.59 -25.44 -20.68
CA GLY A 215 5.05 -26.57 -21.40
C GLY A 215 3.55 -26.43 -21.67
N PRO A 216 2.89 -27.48 -22.19
CA PRO A 216 1.46 -27.43 -22.48
C PRO A 216 0.63 -27.17 -21.22
N THR A 217 -0.26 -26.17 -21.28
CA THR A 217 -1.20 -25.88 -20.20
C THR A 217 -2.04 -27.12 -19.84
N ARG A 218 -2.21 -27.37 -18.54
CA ARG A 218 -3.01 -28.49 -18.06
C ARG A 218 -4.46 -28.33 -18.50
N THR A 219 -5.05 -29.39 -19.07
CA THR A 219 -6.46 -29.42 -19.53
C THR A 219 -7.39 -30.21 -18.61
N THR A 220 -6.90 -30.59 -17.43
CA THR A 220 -7.57 -31.53 -16.50
C THR A 220 -8.27 -30.86 -15.32
N GLN A 221 -8.09 -29.55 -15.13
CA GLN A 221 -8.78 -28.80 -14.09
C GLN A 221 -10.26 -28.67 -14.46
N LYS A 222 -11.13 -29.30 -13.66
CA LYS A 222 -12.59 -29.18 -13.84
C LYS A 222 -13.11 -27.88 -13.21
N PRO A 223 -14.13 -27.24 -13.78
CA PRO A 223 -14.70 -26.02 -13.22
C PRO A 223 -15.21 -26.21 -11.78
N ILE A 224 -15.07 -25.15 -10.97
CA ILE A 224 -15.67 -25.04 -9.64
C ILE A 224 -16.54 -23.78 -9.65
N GLU A 225 -17.84 -23.96 -9.44
CA GLU A 225 -18.80 -22.86 -9.38
C GLU A 225 -19.20 -22.60 -7.93
N ILE A 226 -19.04 -21.35 -7.46
CA ILE A 226 -19.42 -20.92 -6.12
C ILE A 226 -20.49 -19.83 -6.30
N ILE A 227 -21.72 -20.14 -5.91
CA ILE A 227 -22.87 -19.24 -6.07
C ILE A 227 -23.60 -19.03 -4.74
N GLN A 228 -24.17 -17.83 -4.57
CA GLN A 228 -25.09 -17.52 -3.47
C GLN A 228 -26.46 -17.14 -4.04
N PRO A 229 -27.40 -18.10 -4.19
CA PRO A 229 -28.65 -17.86 -4.91
C PRO A 229 -29.55 -16.80 -4.26
N GLU A 230 -29.34 -16.51 -2.98
CA GLU A 230 -30.07 -15.49 -2.20
C GLU A 230 -29.21 -14.27 -1.89
N GLY A 231 -28.02 -14.15 -2.52
CA GLY A 231 -27.05 -13.09 -2.26
C GLY A 231 -26.18 -13.31 -1.01
N PRO A 232 -25.33 -12.32 -0.67
CA PRO A 232 -24.46 -12.38 0.49
C PRO A 232 -25.25 -12.27 1.80
N SER A 233 -24.73 -12.86 2.87
CA SER A 233 -25.34 -12.78 4.22
C SER A 233 -24.87 -11.55 5.02
N PHE A 234 -24.02 -10.72 4.42
CA PHE A 234 -23.61 -9.45 5.00
C PHE A 234 -24.32 -8.30 4.30
N THR A 235 -24.43 -7.17 4.99
CA THR A 235 -24.85 -5.91 4.37
C THR A 235 -23.71 -4.90 4.46
N VAL A 236 -23.66 -4.01 3.48
CA VAL A 236 -22.78 -2.84 3.49
C VAL A 236 -23.63 -1.58 3.48
N THR A 237 -23.48 -0.72 4.48
CA THR A 237 -24.21 0.55 4.59
C THR A 237 -23.22 1.71 4.76
N GLY A 238 -23.64 2.93 4.44
CA GLY A 238 -22.75 4.12 4.54
C GLY A 238 -21.48 4.05 3.68
N GLY A 239 -21.43 3.11 2.72
CA GLY A 239 -20.28 2.87 1.85
C GLY A 239 -19.27 1.85 2.39
N ASN A 240 -19.11 1.69 3.72
CA ASN A 240 -18.09 0.81 4.28
C ASN A 240 -18.42 0.12 5.62
N HIS A 241 -19.60 0.36 6.18
CA HIS A 241 -20.02 -0.31 7.41
C HIS A 241 -20.56 -1.71 7.10
N VAL A 242 -20.01 -2.73 7.73
CA VAL A 242 -20.34 -4.14 7.50
C VAL A 242 -21.06 -4.72 8.72
N GLU A 243 -22.23 -5.31 8.48
CA GLU A 243 -22.93 -6.17 9.43
C GLU A 243 -22.97 -7.60 8.88
N TRP A 244 -22.48 -8.58 9.65
CA TRP A 244 -22.42 -9.97 9.22
C TRP A 244 -22.42 -10.94 10.41
N GLU A 245 -23.44 -11.80 10.51
CA GLU A 245 -23.47 -12.89 11.50
C GLU A 245 -23.12 -12.42 12.93
N LYS A 246 -23.75 -11.33 13.37
CA LYS A 246 -23.55 -10.62 14.66
C LYS A 246 -22.28 -9.76 14.75
N TRP A 247 -21.39 -9.80 13.76
CA TRP A 247 -20.27 -8.86 13.66
C TRP A 247 -20.73 -7.52 13.09
N SER A 248 -20.16 -6.44 13.64
CA SER A 248 -20.34 -5.07 13.19
C SER A 248 -18.96 -4.42 13.14
N LEU A 249 -18.59 -3.81 12.01
CA LEU A 249 -17.29 -3.12 11.83
C LEU A 249 -17.35 -2.11 10.67
N ASP A 250 -16.38 -1.20 10.61
CA ASP A 250 -16.17 -0.32 9.45
C ASP A 250 -14.89 -0.72 8.72
N VAL A 251 -14.96 -0.80 7.39
CA VAL A 251 -13.81 -1.10 6.52
C VAL A 251 -13.18 0.22 6.07
N GLY A 252 -12.05 0.58 6.67
CA GLY A 252 -11.23 1.72 6.30
C GLY A 252 -10.16 1.36 5.27
N PHE A 253 -9.58 2.40 4.68
CA PHE A 253 -8.43 2.28 3.79
C PHE A 253 -7.51 3.49 3.95
N ASP A 254 -6.23 3.24 4.18
CA ASP A 254 -5.17 4.24 4.28
C ASP A 254 -4.09 3.96 3.23
N MET A 255 -3.51 4.98 2.61
CA MET A 255 -2.54 4.75 1.55
C MET A 255 -1.24 4.12 2.06
N ARG A 256 -0.86 4.31 3.33
CA ARG A 256 0.28 3.65 3.96
C ARG A 256 -0.08 2.21 4.33
N GLU A 257 -1.11 2.02 5.15
CA GLU A 257 -1.41 0.72 5.79
C GLU A 257 -2.28 -0.21 4.94
N GLY A 258 -2.93 0.31 3.88
CA GLY A 258 -3.91 -0.42 3.11
C GLY A 258 -5.22 -0.62 3.89
N LEU A 259 -5.67 -1.87 4.00
CA LEU A 259 -6.92 -2.23 4.70
C LEU A 259 -6.80 -1.94 6.21
N VAL A 260 -7.74 -1.15 6.72
CA VAL A 260 -7.90 -0.90 8.17
C VAL A 260 -9.30 -1.33 8.59
N LEU A 261 -9.43 -2.01 9.73
CA LEU A 261 -10.73 -2.38 10.29
C LEU A 261 -10.96 -1.57 11.55
N HIS A 262 -12.06 -0.82 11.60
CA HIS A 262 -12.45 -0.05 12.77
C HIS A 262 -13.67 -0.67 13.43
N ASN A 263 -13.85 -0.31 14.70
CA ASN A 263 -15.11 -0.57 15.41
C ASN A 263 -15.53 -2.05 15.38
N ILE A 264 -14.59 -2.98 15.49
CA ILE A 264 -14.90 -4.41 15.48
C ILE A 264 -15.68 -4.76 16.75
N ALA A 265 -16.94 -5.12 16.59
CA ALA A 265 -17.84 -5.50 17.66
C ALA A 265 -18.60 -6.78 17.32
N PHE A 266 -19.11 -7.44 18.35
CA PHE A 266 -19.95 -8.62 18.24
C PHE A 266 -21.23 -8.45 19.07
N GLU A 267 -22.37 -8.83 18.51
CA GLU A 267 -23.65 -8.83 19.21
C GLU A 267 -23.79 -10.07 20.08
N ASP A 268 -23.85 -9.86 21.39
CA ASP A 268 -24.04 -10.91 22.40
C ASP A 268 -25.24 -10.54 23.26
N LYS A 269 -26.29 -11.38 23.23
CA LYS A 269 -27.54 -11.20 23.99
C LYS A 269 -28.22 -9.84 23.74
N GLY A 270 -28.26 -9.40 22.47
CA GLY A 270 -28.88 -8.14 22.07
C GLY A 270 -28.06 -6.89 22.45
N GLN A 271 -26.80 -7.06 22.83
CA GLN A 271 -25.88 -5.97 23.13
C GLN A 271 -24.67 -6.04 22.20
N LYS A 272 -24.38 -4.95 21.49
CA LYS A 272 -23.14 -4.82 20.71
C LYS A 272 -21.97 -4.61 21.65
N ARG A 273 -21.02 -5.54 21.68
CA ARG A 273 -19.83 -5.51 22.53
C ARG A 273 -18.61 -5.24 21.67
N ARG A 274 -17.95 -4.09 21.86
CA ARG A 274 -16.70 -3.75 21.19
C ARG A 274 -15.60 -4.76 21.58
N ILE A 275 -14.85 -5.24 20.59
CA ILE A 275 -13.75 -6.19 20.74
C ILE A 275 -12.42 -5.50 20.40
N LEU A 276 -12.33 -4.86 19.22
CA LEU A 276 -11.16 -4.07 18.83
C LEU A 276 -11.62 -2.71 18.28
N ASP A 277 -10.96 -1.63 18.71
CA ASP A 277 -11.24 -0.29 18.18
C ASP A 277 -10.66 -0.12 16.76
N ARG A 278 -9.48 -0.69 16.51
CA ARG A 278 -8.74 -0.60 15.24
C ARG A 278 -7.85 -1.83 15.04
N ALA A 279 -7.81 -2.36 13.83
CA ALA A 279 -6.84 -3.37 13.39
C ALA A 279 -6.26 -3.02 12.02
N ALA A 280 -4.94 -3.05 11.90
CA ALA A 280 -4.21 -2.77 10.66
C ALA A 280 -2.84 -3.47 10.69
N ILE A 281 -2.21 -3.59 9.52
CA ILE A 281 -0.78 -3.91 9.40
C ILE A 281 -0.03 -2.58 9.38
N ALA A 282 0.44 -2.15 10.55
CA ALA A 282 1.06 -0.83 10.72
C ALA A 282 2.46 -0.74 10.09
N GLU A 283 3.13 -1.88 9.90
CA GLU A 283 4.42 -1.95 9.22
C GLU A 283 4.65 -3.36 8.64
N MET A 284 5.41 -3.42 7.54
CA MET A 284 5.90 -4.67 6.97
C MET A 284 7.28 -4.41 6.38
N MET A 285 8.25 -5.25 6.76
CA MET A 285 9.65 -5.09 6.40
C MET A 285 10.20 -6.38 5.81
N VAL A 286 10.98 -6.26 4.74
CA VAL A 286 11.67 -7.36 4.05
C VAL A 286 13.20 -7.17 4.17
N PRO A 287 13.82 -7.66 5.26
CA PRO A 287 15.27 -7.61 5.42
C PRO A 287 15.96 -8.70 4.58
N TYR A 288 16.98 -8.32 3.81
CA TYR A 288 17.79 -9.26 3.04
C TYR A 288 18.96 -9.80 3.87
N GLY A 289 19.20 -11.10 3.79
CA GLY A 289 20.26 -11.80 4.55
C GLY A 289 21.57 -12.01 3.80
N ASP A 290 21.76 -11.35 2.64
CA ASP A 290 23.00 -11.43 1.86
C ASP A 290 24.04 -10.42 2.40
N PRO A 291 25.22 -10.86 2.88
CA PRO A 291 26.25 -9.96 3.38
C PRO A 291 27.01 -9.20 2.29
N SER A 292 26.76 -9.46 1.01
CA SER A 292 27.40 -8.75 -0.09
C SER A 292 27.20 -7.23 0.04
N PRO A 293 28.24 -6.40 -0.15
CA PRO A 293 28.09 -4.93 -0.16
C PRO A 293 27.10 -4.42 -1.23
N VAL A 294 26.80 -5.24 -2.25
CA VAL A 294 25.78 -4.91 -3.26
C VAL A 294 24.37 -4.87 -2.66
N ARG A 295 24.07 -5.69 -1.64
CA ARG A 295 22.70 -5.90 -1.11
C ARG A 295 22.56 -5.89 0.40
N SER A 296 23.64 -5.86 1.16
CA SER A 296 23.60 -5.91 2.64
C SER A 296 22.86 -4.73 3.28
N TRP A 297 22.66 -3.66 2.54
CA TRP A 297 21.87 -2.50 2.95
C TRP A 297 20.35 -2.69 2.77
N GLN A 298 19.94 -3.69 2.00
CA GLN A 298 18.60 -3.85 1.46
C GLN A 298 17.60 -4.30 2.53
N ASN A 299 16.72 -3.37 2.91
CA ASN A 299 15.68 -3.57 3.90
C ASN A 299 14.45 -2.77 3.47
N TYR A 300 13.52 -3.40 2.76
CA TYR A 300 12.37 -2.69 2.23
C TYR A 300 11.27 -2.62 3.29
N PHE A 301 10.93 -1.42 3.75
CA PHE A 301 9.75 -1.19 4.57
C PHE A 301 8.57 -0.92 3.63
N ASP A 302 7.99 -1.97 3.07
CA ASP A 302 6.92 -1.87 2.08
C ASP A 302 5.77 -0.98 2.55
N THR A 303 5.41 -1.05 3.84
CA THR A 303 4.38 -0.17 4.41
C THR A 303 4.91 1.24 4.64
N GLY A 304 6.03 1.42 5.36
CA GLY A 304 6.52 2.75 5.77
C GLY A 304 7.20 3.58 4.67
N GLU A 305 7.96 2.95 3.78
CA GLU A 305 8.73 3.60 2.72
C GLU A 305 7.95 3.68 1.40
N TYR A 306 7.18 2.63 1.06
CA TYR A 306 6.54 2.50 -0.26
C TYR A 306 5.01 2.62 -0.24
N LEU A 307 4.39 2.58 0.93
CA LEU A 307 2.94 2.76 1.11
C LEU A 307 2.13 1.67 0.39
N VAL A 308 2.05 0.46 0.97
CA VAL A 308 1.34 -0.70 0.38
C VAL A 308 -0.10 -0.41 -0.07
N GLY A 309 -0.80 0.50 0.61
CA GLY A 309 -2.15 0.92 0.22
C GLY A 309 -2.18 1.73 -1.08
N GLN A 310 -1.14 2.51 -1.37
CA GLN A 310 -0.98 3.20 -2.65
C GLN A 310 -0.98 2.16 -3.78
N TRP A 311 -0.19 1.09 -3.65
CA TRP A 311 0.04 0.08 -4.70
C TRP A 311 -0.97 -1.07 -4.70
N ALA A 312 -2.13 -0.91 -4.05
CA ALA A 312 -3.14 -1.95 -4.04
C ALA A 312 -3.65 -2.27 -5.46
N ASN A 313 -3.71 -3.56 -5.78
CA ASN A 313 -4.21 -4.04 -7.06
C ASN A 313 -5.71 -3.78 -7.24
N SER A 314 -6.14 -3.69 -8.50
CA SER A 314 -7.55 -3.86 -8.85
C SER A 314 -7.84 -5.35 -9.04
N LEU A 315 -8.60 -5.94 -8.12
CA LEU A 315 -8.85 -7.38 -8.08
C LEU A 315 -9.88 -7.81 -9.15
N GLU A 316 -9.56 -8.85 -9.92
CA GLU A 316 -10.40 -9.39 -10.99
C GLU A 316 -11.36 -10.48 -10.50
N LEU A 317 -12.64 -10.36 -10.87
CA LEU A 317 -13.67 -11.33 -10.54
C LEU A 317 -13.43 -12.66 -11.26
N GLY A 318 -13.43 -13.76 -10.51
CA GLY A 318 -13.17 -15.12 -11.01
C GLY A 318 -11.69 -15.51 -11.03
N CYS A 319 -10.77 -14.54 -10.97
CA CYS A 319 -9.32 -14.77 -10.88
C CYS A 319 -8.82 -14.54 -9.45
N ASP A 320 -8.86 -13.31 -8.96
CA ASP A 320 -8.39 -12.95 -7.61
C ASP A 320 -9.47 -13.21 -6.56
N CYS A 321 -10.74 -13.02 -6.93
CA CYS A 321 -11.90 -13.17 -6.04
C CYS A 321 -12.97 -14.04 -6.71
N LEU A 322 -13.24 -15.25 -6.19
CA LEU A 322 -14.22 -16.18 -6.75
C LEU A 322 -15.50 -16.26 -5.89
N GLY A 323 -16.67 -16.13 -6.51
CA GLY A 323 -17.98 -16.27 -5.86
C GLY A 323 -18.84 -15.00 -5.96
N GLU A 324 -19.66 -14.75 -4.95
CA GLU A 324 -20.45 -13.52 -4.82
C GLU A 324 -19.64 -12.46 -4.05
N ILE A 325 -19.26 -11.37 -4.75
CA ILE A 325 -18.26 -10.41 -4.26
C ILE A 325 -18.85 -9.01 -4.19
N THR A 326 -18.69 -8.33 -3.06
CA THR A 326 -18.91 -6.88 -2.95
C THR A 326 -17.57 -6.18 -2.85
N TYR A 327 -17.26 -5.32 -3.82
CA TYR A 327 -16.01 -4.55 -3.84
C TYR A 327 -16.19 -3.16 -3.22
N LEU A 328 -15.15 -2.69 -2.54
CA LEU A 328 -14.95 -1.29 -2.21
C LEU A 328 -13.80 -0.75 -3.06
N SER A 329 -14.00 0.46 -3.61
CA SER A 329 -13.01 1.19 -4.38
C SER A 329 -12.53 2.40 -3.56
N PRO A 330 -11.57 2.22 -2.64
CA PRO A 330 -10.99 3.32 -1.88
C PRO A 330 -10.34 4.35 -2.80
N VAL A 331 -9.95 5.49 -2.25
CA VAL A 331 -9.32 6.57 -3.02
C VAL A 331 -7.96 6.87 -2.42
N VAL A 332 -6.91 6.90 -3.25
CA VAL A 332 -5.55 7.30 -2.87
C VAL A 332 -5.09 8.48 -3.72
N VAL A 333 -4.22 9.33 -3.16
CA VAL A 333 -3.74 10.55 -3.82
C VAL A 333 -2.54 10.26 -4.72
N THR A 334 -2.42 10.97 -5.84
CA THR A 334 -1.15 11.07 -6.58
C THR A 334 -0.25 12.14 -5.95
N GLY A 335 1.05 12.13 -6.24
CA GLY A 335 1.96 13.16 -5.73
C GLY A 335 1.47 14.59 -6.00
N ARG A 336 0.84 14.89 -7.13
CA ARG A 336 0.33 16.25 -7.44
C ARG A 336 -0.99 16.61 -6.79
N GLY A 337 -1.69 15.64 -6.19
CA GLY A 337 -3.01 15.81 -5.56
C GLY A 337 -4.14 16.16 -6.53
N ASP A 338 -3.89 16.14 -7.83
CA ASP A 338 -4.85 16.49 -8.89
C ASP A 338 -5.71 15.31 -9.33
N ARG A 339 -5.25 14.09 -9.05
CA ARG A 339 -5.95 12.85 -9.37
C ARG A 339 -5.99 11.96 -8.15
N ALA A 340 -7.10 11.25 -8.05
CA ALA A 340 -7.32 10.24 -7.05
C ALA A 340 -7.40 8.89 -7.78
N ARG A 341 -6.52 7.95 -7.44
CA ARG A 341 -6.60 6.57 -7.94
C ARG A 341 -7.58 5.80 -7.08
N SER A 342 -8.43 5.01 -7.72
CA SER A 342 -9.36 4.12 -7.04
C SER A 342 -9.07 2.67 -7.37
N PRO A 343 -8.17 2.00 -6.63
CA PRO A 343 -7.97 0.58 -6.84
C PRO A 343 -9.22 -0.16 -6.38
N THR A 344 -9.62 -1.20 -7.10
CA THR A 344 -10.68 -2.11 -6.63
C THR A 344 -10.05 -3.11 -5.65
N ALA A 345 -9.64 -2.61 -4.49
CA ALA A 345 -8.70 -3.30 -3.61
C ALA A 345 -9.35 -4.16 -2.53
N SER A 346 -10.57 -3.81 -2.08
CA SER A 346 -11.17 -4.46 -0.91
C SER A 346 -12.37 -5.30 -1.34
N ALA A 347 -12.27 -6.61 -1.23
CA ALA A 347 -13.38 -7.52 -1.46
C ALA A 347 -13.98 -7.96 -0.11
N CYS A 348 -15.26 -7.67 0.11
CA CYS A 348 -16.04 -8.36 1.13
C CYS A 348 -16.67 -9.59 0.47
N THR A 349 -16.21 -10.78 0.88
CA THR A 349 -16.75 -12.06 0.44
C THR A 349 -17.22 -12.83 1.66
N ARG A 350 -18.23 -13.68 1.50
CA ARG A 350 -18.48 -14.71 2.52
C ARG A 350 -17.34 -15.72 2.47
N ARG A 351 -16.79 -16.03 3.64
CA ARG A 351 -15.97 -17.23 3.91
C ARG A 351 -16.54 -18.44 3.16
N THR A 352 -15.72 -19.05 2.29
CA THR A 352 -15.88 -20.44 1.85
C THR A 352 -16.20 -21.26 3.08
N GLY A 353 -17.42 -21.82 3.19
CA GLY A 353 -17.89 -22.42 4.43
C GLY A 353 -16.81 -23.36 5.00
N PRO A 354 -16.43 -23.26 6.28
CA PRO A 354 -15.39 -24.14 6.80
C PRO A 354 -15.81 -25.58 6.53
N SER A 355 -14.98 -26.31 5.79
CA SER A 355 -15.13 -27.76 5.61
C SER A 355 -15.09 -28.51 6.96
N SER A 356 -14.63 -27.81 8.01
CA SER A 356 -14.64 -28.25 9.39
C SER A 356 -15.98 -27.91 10.07
N PRO A 357 -16.64 -28.88 10.73
CA PRO A 357 -17.86 -28.61 11.50
C PRO A 357 -17.57 -27.57 12.59
N SER A 358 -18.46 -26.59 12.75
CA SER A 358 -18.36 -25.55 13.80
C SER A 358 -18.33 -26.15 15.20
N THR A 359 -19.11 -27.22 15.40
CA THR A 359 -19.05 -28.13 16.53
C THR A 359 -19.48 -29.51 16.06
N ARG A 360 -18.84 -30.58 16.52
CA ARG A 360 -19.31 -31.96 16.30
C ARG A 360 -19.22 -32.74 17.59
N THR A 361 -20.33 -33.34 18.00
CA THR A 361 -20.39 -34.30 19.10
C THR A 361 -20.98 -35.60 18.58
N CYS A 362 -20.24 -36.70 18.71
CA CYS A 362 -20.75 -38.06 18.47
C CYS A 362 -20.84 -38.78 19.81
N GLY A 363 -22.01 -38.76 20.44
CA GLY A 363 -22.27 -39.53 21.67
C GLY A 363 -22.83 -40.91 21.33
N ALA A 364 -22.05 -41.97 21.52
CA ALA A 364 -22.60 -43.32 21.64
C ALA A 364 -23.15 -43.45 23.08
N GLY A 365 -24.47 -43.62 23.22
CA GLY A 365 -25.14 -43.59 24.53
C GLY A 365 -24.53 -44.55 25.55
N TRP A 366 -24.46 -44.11 26.81
CA TRP A 366 -24.22 -44.98 27.96
C TRP A 366 -25.40 -45.95 28.08
N PRO A 367 -25.20 -47.27 28.23
CA PRO A 367 -26.32 -48.19 28.43
C PRO A 367 -26.97 -47.87 29.78
N THR A 368 -28.19 -47.32 29.74
CA THR A 368 -29.07 -47.20 30.89
C THR A 368 -29.39 -48.62 31.39
N ARG A 369 -28.65 -49.11 32.41
CA ARG A 369 -29.16 -50.18 33.27
C ARG A 369 -30.37 -49.60 33.99
N ALA A 370 -31.55 -50.07 33.62
CA ALA A 370 -32.76 -49.87 34.41
C ALA A 370 -32.48 -50.31 35.85
N ALA A 371 -32.65 -49.38 36.78
CA ALA A 371 -32.72 -49.69 38.19
C ALA A 371 -34.00 -50.52 38.42
N THR A 372 -33.86 -51.82 38.68
CA THR A 372 -34.85 -52.53 39.48
C THR A 372 -34.60 -52.15 40.93
N ALA A 373 -35.45 -51.27 41.46
CA ALA A 373 -35.60 -51.07 42.88
C ALA A 373 -36.15 -52.37 43.51
N ALA A 374 -35.43 -52.91 44.49
CA ALA A 374 -36.01 -53.76 45.50
C ALA A 374 -36.15 -52.91 46.78
N TRP A 375 -37.40 -52.92 47.27
CA TRP A 375 -37.98 -52.31 48.47
C TRP A 375 -38.56 -50.91 48.31
#